data_AF-A0A6A4GI26-F1
#
_entry.id   AF-A0A6A4GI26-F1
#
_cell.length_a   1.000
_cell.length_b   1.000
_cell.length_c   1.000
_cell.angle_alpha   90.00
_cell.angle_beta   90.00
_cell.angle_gamma   90.00
#
_symmetry.space_group_name_H-M   'P 1'
#
loop_
_entity.id
_entity.type
_entity.pdbx_description
1 polymer ?
#
loop_
_entity_poly.entity_id
_entity_poly.type
_entity_poly.pdbx_seq_one_letter_code
_entity_poly.pdbx_strand_id
1 'polypeptide(L)' 'ITLDKFHRRMGHILRKAARDLARQAEGVELTDLDDEKQCESCIFAKATKKSVPKQRQGQHAEAFGKQVHSDIW' A
#
# COMPACT_ATOMS: atom_id res chain seq x y z
N ILE A 1 8.28 14.42 19.00
CA ILE A 1 7.12 14.27 18.06
C ILE A 1 6.89 12.78 17.82
N THR A 2 5.67 12.33 17.55
CA THR A 2 5.48 10.91 17.20
C THR A 2 6.02 10.59 15.81
N LEU A 3 6.43 9.36 15.56
CA LEU A 3 6.86 8.93 14.22
C LEU A 3 5.73 9.09 13.19
N ASP A 4 4.49 8.86 13.61
CA ASP A 4 3.31 9.12 12.78
C ASP A 4 3.21 10.60 12.35
N LYS A 5 3.33 11.53 13.29
CA LYS A 5 3.28 12.97 12.97
C LYS A 5 4.47 13.40 12.13
N PHE A 6 5.67 12.85 12.39
CA PHE A 6 6.87 13.21 11.64
C PHE A 6 6.78 12.73 10.19
N HIS A 7 6.34 11.49 9.92
CA HIS A 7 6.18 11.02 8.54
C HIS A 7 5.22 11.89 7.73
N ARG A 8 4.14 12.40 8.38
CA ARG A 8 3.14 13.25 7.71
C ARG A 8 3.71 14.63 7.39
N ARG A 9 4.42 15.24 8.35
CA ARG A 9 5.09 16.55 8.15
C ARG A 9 6.14 16.51 7.04
N MET A 10 6.79 15.37 6.86
CA MET A 10 7.77 15.16 5.79
C MET A 10 7.12 14.75 4.45
N GLY A 11 5.79 14.88 4.29
CA GLY A 11 5.11 14.59 3.03
C GLY A 11 4.81 13.11 2.79
N HIS A 12 4.46 12.38 3.85
CA HIS A 12 4.13 10.95 3.77
C HIS A 12 5.27 10.09 3.20
N ILE A 13 6.52 10.40 3.60
CA ILE A 13 7.66 9.51 3.35
C ILE A 13 7.48 8.19 4.10
N LEU A 14 8.22 7.16 3.68
CA LEU A 14 8.22 5.86 4.35
C LEU A 14 8.54 6.03 5.84
N ARG A 15 7.78 5.39 6.74
CA ARG A 15 8.02 5.51 8.21
C ARG A 15 9.44 5.13 8.60
N LYS A 16 10.00 4.08 7.99
CA LYS A 16 11.41 3.71 8.15
C LYS A 16 12.34 4.88 7.78
N ALA A 17 12.13 5.50 6.62
CA ALA A 17 12.91 6.66 6.19
C ALA A 17 12.72 7.87 7.12
N ALA A 18 11.51 8.10 7.63
CA ALA A 18 11.26 9.15 8.62
C ALA A 18 12.03 8.91 9.93
N ARG A 19 12.08 7.66 10.41
CA ARG A 19 12.86 7.28 11.59
C ARG A 19 14.36 7.43 11.36
N ASP A 20 14.86 6.98 10.22
CA ASP A 20 16.28 7.07 9.87
C ASP A 20 16.71 8.53 9.69
N LEU A 21 15.85 9.37 9.08
CA LEU A 21 16.07 10.81 8.97
C LEU A 21 16.11 11.50 10.33
N ALA A 22 15.19 11.18 11.23
CA ALA A 22 15.15 11.78 12.56
C ALA A 22 16.42 11.50 13.38
N ARG A 23 17.07 10.34 13.17
CA ARG A 23 18.35 10.01 13.83
C ARG A 23 19.53 10.86 13.35
N GLN A 24 19.43 11.45 12.17
CA GLN A 24 20.48 12.29 11.58
C GLN A 24 20.16 13.78 11.67
N ALA A 25 18.94 14.14 12.08
CA ALA A 25 18.48 15.52 12.17
C ALA A 25 18.68 16.08 13.58
N GLU A 26 19.28 17.26 13.67
CA GLU A 26 19.35 18.01 14.93
C GLU A 26 17.98 18.56 15.33
N GLY A 27 17.66 18.51 16.63
CA GLY A 27 16.41 19.07 17.18
C GLY A 27 15.15 18.23 16.92
N VAL A 28 15.28 17.01 16.38
CA VAL A 28 14.15 16.10 16.17
C VAL A 28 14.24 14.90 17.11
N GLU A 29 13.47 14.93 18.19
CA GLU A 29 13.29 13.76 19.06
C GLU A 29 11.96 13.05 18.77
N LEU A 30 12.04 11.75 18.48
CA LEU A 30 10.86 10.90 18.30
C LEU A 30 10.42 10.30 19.62
N THR A 31 9.12 10.39 19.94
CA THR A 31 8.52 9.81 21.16
C THR A 31 8.17 8.33 21.00
N ASP A 32 8.18 7.83 19.78
CA ASP A 32 7.97 6.43 19.42
C ASP A 32 8.77 6.10 18.15
N LEU A 33 9.20 4.85 18.02
CA LEU A 33 9.98 4.35 16.88
C LEU A 33 9.29 3.23 16.12
N ASP A 34 8.00 3.01 16.41
CA ASP A 34 7.15 1.98 15.80
C ASP A 34 6.79 2.37 14.36
N ASP A 35 7.52 1.77 13.43
CA ASP A 35 7.32 1.93 11.99
C ASP A 35 6.40 0.88 11.37
N GLU A 36 5.89 -0.08 12.16
CA GLU A 36 4.95 -1.12 11.69
C GLU A 36 3.52 -0.60 11.56
N LYS A 37 3.21 0.51 12.26
CA LYS A 37 1.91 1.18 12.13
C LYS A 37 1.56 1.49 10.68
N GLN A 38 0.32 1.22 10.32
CA GLN A 38 -0.20 1.56 9.00
C GLN A 38 -0.58 3.04 8.91
N CYS A 39 -0.56 3.59 7.70
CA CYS A 39 -1.06 4.91 7.40
C CYS A 39 -2.00 4.78 6.20
N GLU A 40 -3.31 4.96 6.44
CA GLU A 40 -4.34 4.82 5.41
C GLU A 40 -4.03 5.64 4.16
N SER A 41 -3.65 6.91 4.32
CA SER A 41 -3.30 7.77 3.19
C SER A 41 -2.14 7.21 2.36
N CYS A 42 -1.12 6.65 3.02
CA CYS A 42 -0.01 6.00 2.33
C CYS A 42 -0.44 4.70 1.65
N ILE A 43 -1.33 3.92 2.27
CA ILE A 43 -1.86 2.69 1.67
C ILE A 43 -2.64 3.06 0.40
N PHE A 44 -3.61 3.97 0.48
CA PHE A 44 -4.39 4.36 -0.69
C PHE A 44 -3.55 5.00 -1.80
N ALA A 45 -2.53 5.80 -1.46
CA ALA A 45 -1.71 6.50 -2.44
C ALA A 45 -0.55 5.67 -3.01
N LYS A 46 0.01 4.72 -2.23
CA LYS A 46 1.23 3.98 -2.60
C LYS A 46 1.01 2.47 -2.77
N ALA A 47 -0.16 1.94 -2.45
CA ALA A 47 -0.44 0.53 -2.72
C ALA A 47 -0.31 0.27 -4.21
N THR A 48 0.56 -0.68 -4.56
CA THR A 48 0.63 -1.19 -5.91
C THR A 48 -0.51 -2.18 -6.12
N LYS A 49 -1.22 -2.05 -7.23
CA LYS A 49 -2.22 -3.04 -7.62
C LYS A 49 -1.50 -4.35 -7.94
N LYS A 50 -1.97 -5.48 -7.39
CA LYS A 50 -1.56 -6.79 -7.89
C LYS A 50 -1.88 -6.86 -9.38
N SER A 51 -0.96 -7.35 -10.19
CA SER A 51 -1.20 -7.52 -11.62
C SER A 51 -2.42 -8.41 -11.84
N VAL A 52 -3.39 -7.93 -12.63
CA VAL A 52 -4.49 -8.79 -13.09
C VAL A 52 -3.91 -9.69 -14.19
N PRO A 53 -4.09 -11.01 -14.12
CA PRO A 53 -3.66 -11.92 -15.17
C PRO A 53 -4.23 -11.49 -16.53
N LYS A 54 -3.38 -11.43 -17.56
CA LYS A 54 -3.82 -11.10 -18.93
C LYS A 54 -4.64 -12.22 -19.56
N GLN A 55 -4.46 -13.44 -19.06
CA GLN A 55 -5.18 -14.63 -19.52
C GLN A 55 -6.05 -15.15 -18.39
N ARG A 56 -7.24 -15.62 -18.75
CA ARG A 56 -8.14 -16.32 -17.82
C ARG A 56 -7.42 -17.53 -17.25
N GLN A 57 -7.44 -17.66 -15.93
CA GLN A 57 -6.94 -18.83 -15.22
C GLN A 57 -8.12 -19.65 -14.70
N GLY A 58 -7.92 -20.96 -14.55
CA GLY A 58 -8.93 -21.89 -14.02
C GLY A 58 -9.69 -22.68 -15.09
N GLN A 59 -10.46 -23.67 -14.64
CA GLN A 59 -11.20 -24.59 -15.50
C GLN A 59 -12.17 -23.85 -16.42
N HIS A 60 -12.34 -24.34 -17.64
CA HIS A 60 -13.33 -23.85 -18.61
C HIS A 60 -14.41 -24.90 -18.85
N ALA A 61 -15.55 -24.47 -19.38
CA ALA A 61 -16.53 -25.41 -19.90
C ALA A 61 -15.94 -26.16 -21.10
N GLU A 62 -15.92 -27.49 -21.02
CA GLU A 62 -15.39 -28.36 -22.09
C GLU A 62 -16.43 -28.66 -23.19
N ALA A 63 -17.70 -28.33 -22.95
CA ALA A 63 -18.80 -28.57 -23.88
C ALA A 63 -19.55 -27.27 -24.19
N PHE A 64 -20.02 -27.18 -25.44
CA PHE A 64 -20.78 -26.04 -25.94
C PHE A 64 -22.05 -25.80 -25.11
N GLY A 65 -22.35 -24.53 -24.83
CA GLY A 65 -23.56 -24.11 -24.10
C GLY A 65 -23.55 -24.34 -22.58
N LYS A 66 -22.54 -25.01 -22.02
CA LYS A 66 -22.47 -25.24 -20.55
C LYS A 66 -22.21 -23.99 -19.72
N GLN A 67 -21.57 -22.97 -20.30
CA GLN A 67 -21.31 -21.71 -19.63
C GLN A 67 -21.50 -20.56 -20.63
N VAL A 68 -22.37 -19.61 -20.27
CA VAL A 68 -22.62 -18.38 -21.02
C VAL A 68 -22.33 -17.21 -20.07
N HIS A 69 -21.44 -16.31 -20.50
CA HIS A 69 -21.18 -15.05 -19.81
C HIS A 69 -21.89 -13.94 -20.58
N SER A 70 -22.84 -13.26 -19.94
CA SER A 70 -23.54 -12.10 -20.48
C SER A 70 -23.29 -10.89 -19.58
N ASP A 71 -23.08 -9.73 -20.18
CA ASP A 71 -22.92 -8.47 -19.46
C ASP A 71 -23.84 -7.40 -20.05
N ILE A 72 -24.24 -6.44 -19.23
CA ILE A 72 -25.06 -5.31 -19.64
C ILE A 72 -24.13 -4.11 -19.68
N TRP A 73 -23.90 -3.59 -20.88
CA TRP A 73 -23.10 -2.39 -21.11
C TRP A 73 -23.77 -1.14 -20.53
#